data_AF-A0A963IQD9-F1
#
_entry.id   AF-A0A963IQD9-F1
#
_cell.length_a   1.000
_cell.length_b   1.000
_cell.length_c   1.000
_cell.angle_alpha   90.00
_cell.angle_beta   90.00
_cell.angle_gamma   90.00
#
_symmetry.space_group_name_H-M   'P 1'
#
loop_
_entity.id
_entity.type
_entity.pdbx_description
1 polymer ?
#
loop_
_entity_poly.entity_id
_entity_poly.type
_entity_poly.pdbx_seq_one_letter_code
_entity_poly.pdbx_strand_id
1 'polypeptide(L)'
;SLKENLGSLDTVIAEWLHLSDETGTLRENDPLRSAHVTEYIRARRPDLSLVPLVNNWNGHEWEGAKLGRMLADPAARTRTIEQILAFVEGRRYAGISIDFENVPASAQSDFQRFMAELYAVMHPRKLLVSVNVPADDAAFDYRRLVRNADYLIVMAYDEHWADGTPGPIAGLPWFARVLRARQRDIPADKMIIAIGNYAYDWGPPGHPAEERTFEEAVLIAKESEGKLRLDPVSLNPTFAYADDDDRRHHVWLLDAVTAFNQLVAMRSLQPHGLALWRLGSEDPALWKVFGKKGPLDGERAGQLAEIRFAYGVDYEGKGEVLDVTAQPQVGRRIIHFDAQRGLIDGERFTAFPSPYVITRHGSDPRKIVLTFDDGPDPRSTPQILDALRDAGVPATFFIIGGNGQSHPELLRRAINEGHELGNHTFTHPNISSISPKQLELELSATQHLLASEVGRHSLLFRPPYAVDAEPETIDQVRPIELASQQGYVVVGMQIDPDDWKRPG
;
A
#
# COMPACT_ATOMS: atom_id res chain seq x y z
N SER A 1 6.07 -2.71 2.53
CA SER A 1 6.72 -3.84 1.82
C SER A 1 7.82 -3.44 0.82
N LEU A 2 7.57 -2.57 -0.18
CA LEU A 2 8.56 -2.27 -1.24
C LEU A 2 9.98 -1.95 -0.73
N LYS A 3 10.10 -1.07 0.27
CA LYS A 3 11.40 -0.68 0.86
C LYS A 3 12.18 -1.89 1.41
N GLU A 4 11.50 -2.77 2.15
CA GLU A 4 12.08 -3.96 2.78
C GLU A 4 12.50 -5.02 1.76
N ASN A 5 11.70 -5.19 0.72
CA ASN A 5 11.83 -6.31 -0.20
C ASN A 5 12.45 -5.96 -1.54
N LEU A 6 12.87 -4.70 -1.75
CA LEU A 6 13.47 -4.22 -3.00
C LEU A 6 14.64 -5.10 -3.49
N GLY A 7 15.43 -5.65 -2.56
CA GLY A 7 16.54 -6.56 -2.87
C GLY A 7 16.13 -7.96 -3.37
N SER A 8 14.86 -8.34 -3.20
CA SER A 8 14.31 -9.63 -3.64
C SER A 8 13.50 -9.53 -4.94
N LEU A 9 13.43 -8.35 -5.55
CA LEU A 9 12.67 -8.11 -6.78
C LEU A 9 13.60 -8.05 -8.00
N ASP A 10 13.12 -8.61 -9.11
CA ASP A 10 13.71 -8.48 -10.45
C ASP A 10 12.98 -7.44 -11.30
N THR A 11 11.68 -7.25 -11.05
CA THR A 11 10.82 -6.28 -11.74
C THR A 11 9.76 -5.74 -10.78
N VAL A 12 9.47 -4.45 -10.89
CA VAL A 12 8.32 -3.81 -10.26
C VAL A 12 7.32 -3.46 -11.34
N ILE A 13 6.16 -4.11 -11.30
CA ILE A 13 5.01 -3.79 -12.14
C ILE A 13 4.13 -2.84 -11.35
N ALA A 14 3.92 -1.63 -11.85
CA ALA A 14 3.28 -0.56 -11.09
C ALA A 14 1.99 -0.07 -11.78
N GLU A 15 0.86 -0.21 -11.09
CA GLU A 15 -0.46 0.27 -11.54
C GLU A 15 -0.49 1.80 -11.53
N TRP A 16 -0.11 2.39 -12.67
CA TRP A 16 0.01 3.84 -12.81
C TRP A 16 -0.90 4.42 -13.86
N LEU A 17 -1.37 3.63 -14.84
CA LEU A 17 -2.16 4.12 -15.96
C LEU A 17 -3.54 3.48 -15.98
N HIS A 18 -4.55 4.29 -16.23
CA HIS A 18 -5.93 3.84 -16.39
C HIS A 18 -6.51 4.37 -17.70
N LEU A 19 -7.36 3.57 -18.33
CA LEU A 19 -8.18 4.02 -19.45
C LEU A 19 -9.23 5.03 -18.96
N SER A 20 -9.05 6.30 -19.30
CA SER A 20 -9.97 7.37 -18.91
C SER A 20 -11.29 7.25 -19.65
N ASP A 21 -11.24 7.14 -20.98
CA ASP A 21 -12.40 7.19 -21.86
C ASP A 21 -12.31 6.20 -23.04
N GLU A 22 -13.41 6.02 -23.76
CA GLU A 22 -13.48 5.14 -24.94
C GLU A 22 -12.69 5.64 -26.16
N THR A 23 -12.20 6.89 -26.13
CA THR A 23 -11.34 7.42 -27.20
C THR A 23 -9.90 6.95 -27.06
N GLY A 24 -9.56 6.20 -26.01
CA GLY A 24 -8.20 5.70 -25.78
C GLY A 24 -7.31 6.68 -25.01
N THR A 25 -7.89 7.69 -24.36
CA THR A 25 -7.15 8.58 -23.45
C THR A 25 -6.74 7.82 -22.20
N LEU A 26 -5.48 7.95 -21.78
CA LEU A 26 -4.99 7.41 -20.51
C LEU A 26 -4.85 8.51 -19.46
N ARG A 27 -5.12 8.18 -18.19
CA ARG A 27 -4.78 9.00 -17.02
C ARG A 27 -3.74 8.30 -16.19
N GLU A 28 -2.85 9.09 -15.59
CA GLU A 28 -1.97 8.60 -14.53
C GLU A 28 -2.73 8.63 -13.19
N ASN A 29 -2.57 7.59 -12.37
CA ASN A 29 -3.30 7.45 -11.10
C ASN A 29 -2.88 8.51 -10.07
N ASP A 30 -1.58 8.54 -9.76
CA ASP A 30 -0.97 9.49 -8.82
C ASP A 30 0.44 9.85 -9.33
N PRO A 31 0.57 10.93 -10.13
CA PRO A 31 1.85 11.32 -10.72
C PRO A 31 2.94 11.65 -9.71
N LEU A 32 2.57 12.20 -8.55
CA LEU A 32 3.53 12.55 -7.50
C LEU A 32 4.10 11.28 -6.86
N ARG A 33 3.24 10.33 -6.51
CA ARG A 33 3.67 9.04 -5.97
C ARG A 33 4.45 8.21 -6.99
N SER A 34 4.02 8.18 -8.26
CA SER A 34 4.76 7.52 -9.34
C SER A 34 6.18 8.06 -9.48
N ALA A 35 6.35 9.39 -9.44
CA ALA A 35 7.66 10.03 -9.50
C ALA A 35 8.51 9.69 -8.27
N HIS A 36 7.93 9.77 -7.07
CA HIS A 36 8.62 9.44 -5.83
C HIS A 36 9.09 7.98 -5.78
N VAL A 37 8.23 7.03 -6.15
CA VAL A 37 8.57 5.60 -6.21
C VAL A 37 9.67 5.35 -7.24
N THR A 38 9.57 5.98 -8.41
CA THR A 38 10.59 5.87 -9.47
C THR A 38 11.95 6.37 -9.01
N GLU A 39 12.00 7.54 -8.38
CA GLU A 39 13.24 8.10 -7.83
C GLU A 39 13.80 7.21 -6.71
N TYR A 40 12.94 6.76 -5.78
CA TYR A 40 13.33 5.88 -4.68
C TYR A 40 14.02 4.61 -5.18
N ILE A 41 13.42 3.94 -6.17
CA ILE A 41 13.93 2.71 -6.75
C ILE A 41 15.23 2.98 -7.51
N ARG A 42 15.27 3.98 -8.38
CA ARG A 42 16.47 4.31 -9.17
C ARG A 42 17.67 4.68 -8.32
N ALA A 43 17.45 5.35 -7.20
CA ALA A 43 18.52 5.71 -6.27
C ALA A 43 19.15 4.48 -5.57
N ARG A 44 18.43 3.36 -5.46
CA ARG A 44 18.83 2.19 -4.64
C ARG A 44 19.11 0.92 -5.45
N ARG A 45 18.37 0.72 -6.53
CA ARG A 45 18.45 -0.41 -7.47
C ARG A 45 18.26 0.11 -8.90
N PRO A 46 19.25 0.84 -9.45
CA PRO A 46 19.16 1.39 -10.82
C PRO A 46 19.06 0.31 -11.91
N ASP A 47 19.39 -0.94 -11.58
CA ASP A 47 19.28 -2.13 -12.41
C ASP A 47 17.88 -2.76 -12.41
N LEU A 48 17.01 -2.40 -11.45
CA LEU A 48 15.69 -3.00 -11.31
C LEU A 48 14.76 -2.55 -12.45
N SER A 49 14.11 -3.52 -13.10
CA SER A 49 13.18 -3.22 -14.17
C SER A 49 11.90 -2.59 -13.60
N LEU A 50 11.56 -1.40 -14.08
CA LEU A 50 10.30 -0.73 -13.77
C LEU A 50 9.37 -0.80 -14.97
N VAL A 51 8.19 -1.38 -14.78
CA VAL A 51 7.20 -1.63 -15.84
C VAL A 51 5.86 -1.04 -15.40
N PRO A 52 5.43 0.11 -15.94
CA PRO A 52 4.06 0.58 -15.71
C PRO A 52 3.03 -0.43 -16.21
N LEU A 53 1.89 -0.46 -15.51
CA LEU A 53 0.71 -1.24 -15.86
C LEU A 53 -0.43 -0.29 -16.26
N VAL A 54 -1.15 -0.68 -17.31
CA VAL A 54 -2.34 0.01 -17.82
C VAL A 54 -3.56 -0.87 -17.63
N ASN A 55 -4.62 -0.33 -17.02
CA ASN A 55 -5.86 -1.07 -16.78
C ASN A 55 -7.13 -0.25 -17.12
N ASN A 56 -8.31 -0.84 -16.96
CA ASN A 56 -9.62 -0.21 -17.21
C ASN A 56 -10.46 -0.05 -15.93
N TRP A 57 -9.82 0.19 -14.79
CA TRP A 57 -10.44 0.48 -13.50
C TRP A 57 -10.67 1.99 -13.33
N ASN A 58 -11.85 2.39 -12.86
CA ASN A 58 -12.16 3.80 -12.53
C ASN A 58 -12.00 4.18 -11.06
N GLY A 59 -11.66 3.23 -10.19
CA GLY A 59 -11.71 3.43 -8.73
C GLY A 59 -12.85 2.68 -8.03
N HIS A 60 -13.84 2.20 -8.79
CA HIS A 60 -15.04 1.56 -8.28
C HIS A 60 -15.44 0.27 -9.01
N GLU A 61 -15.28 0.22 -10.33
CA GLU A 61 -15.61 -0.95 -11.15
C GLU A 61 -14.71 -1.09 -12.38
N TRP A 62 -14.65 -2.32 -12.90
CA TRP A 62 -13.95 -2.67 -14.14
C TRP A 62 -14.83 -2.36 -15.35
N GLU A 63 -14.45 -1.35 -16.15
CA GLU A 63 -15.32 -0.82 -17.20
C GLU A 63 -15.19 -1.57 -18.55
N GLY A 64 -15.56 -2.86 -18.56
CA GLY A 64 -15.45 -3.74 -19.72
C GLY A 64 -16.16 -3.23 -20.98
N ALA A 65 -17.31 -2.57 -20.84
CA ALA A 65 -18.05 -2.01 -21.99
C ALA A 65 -17.33 -0.80 -22.62
N LYS A 66 -16.72 0.07 -21.79
CA LYS A 66 -15.90 1.20 -22.26
C LYS A 66 -14.66 0.69 -22.98
N LEU A 67 -14.00 -0.30 -22.38
CA LEU A 67 -12.85 -0.96 -22.96
C LEU A 67 -13.20 -1.58 -24.32
N GLY A 68 -14.32 -2.31 -24.43
CA GLY A 68 -14.76 -2.92 -25.68
C GLY A 68 -14.95 -1.90 -26.82
N ARG A 69 -15.49 -0.71 -26.52
CA ARG A 69 -15.64 0.37 -27.51
C ARG A 69 -14.30 0.96 -27.94
N MET A 70 -13.38 1.16 -27.00
CA MET A 70 -12.00 1.61 -27.30
C MET A 70 -11.28 0.61 -28.20
N LEU A 71 -11.36 -0.69 -27.87
CA LEU A 71 -10.70 -1.75 -28.63
C LEU A 71 -11.25 -1.86 -30.06
N ALA A 72 -12.55 -1.63 -30.27
CA ALA A 72 -13.16 -1.70 -31.59
C ALA A 72 -12.69 -0.57 -32.54
N ASP A 73 -12.36 0.62 -32.02
CA ASP A 73 -11.94 1.78 -32.81
C ASP A 73 -10.41 1.78 -33.08
N PRO A 74 -9.95 1.63 -34.35
CA PRO A 74 -8.53 1.69 -34.69
C PRO A 74 -7.83 3.00 -34.30
N ALA A 75 -8.54 4.13 -34.34
CA ALA A 75 -7.96 5.41 -33.96
C ALA A 75 -7.75 5.48 -32.44
N ALA A 76 -8.70 4.94 -31.66
CA ALA A 76 -8.58 4.86 -30.20
C ALA A 76 -7.46 3.92 -29.75
N ARG A 77 -7.34 2.73 -30.37
CA ARG A 77 -6.20 1.82 -30.14
C ARG A 77 -4.86 2.50 -30.43
N THR A 78 -4.76 3.18 -31.58
CA THR A 78 -3.53 3.90 -31.98
C THR A 78 -3.16 4.98 -30.96
N ARG A 79 -4.12 5.83 -30.57
CA ARG A 79 -3.90 6.87 -29.54
C ARG A 79 -3.46 6.27 -28.20
N THR A 80 -4.03 5.14 -27.80
CA THR A 80 -3.67 4.44 -26.56
C THR A 80 -2.21 3.98 -26.63
N ILE A 81 -1.82 3.32 -27.74
CA ILE A 81 -0.45 2.81 -27.94
C ILE A 81 0.57 3.96 -27.97
N GLU A 82 0.25 5.08 -28.62
CA GLU A 82 1.11 6.27 -28.67
C GLU A 82 1.34 6.87 -27.28
N GLN A 83 0.29 6.97 -26.45
CA GLN A 83 0.39 7.45 -25.08
C GLN A 83 1.23 6.50 -24.19
N ILE A 84 1.04 5.19 -24.32
CA ILE A 84 1.85 4.17 -23.63
C ILE A 84 3.33 4.35 -24.00
N LEU A 85 3.63 4.42 -25.30
CA LEU A 85 5.01 4.56 -25.77
C LEU A 85 5.64 5.85 -25.23
N ALA A 86 4.94 6.98 -25.33
CA ALA A 86 5.43 8.27 -24.84
C ALA A 86 5.68 8.25 -23.32
N PHE A 87 4.82 7.60 -22.55
CA PHE A 87 4.97 7.45 -21.10
C PHE A 87 6.20 6.60 -20.74
N VAL A 88 6.35 5.45 -21.39
CA VAL A 88 7.45 4.50 -21.17
C VAL A 88 8.79 5.10 -21.58
N GLU A 89 8.90 5.66 -22.79
CA GLU A 89 10.15 6.26 -23.28
C GLU A 89 10.51 7.54 -22.51
N GLY A 90 9.52 8.42 -22.28
CA GLY A 90 9.74 9.71 -21.61
C GLY A 90 10.27 9.55 -20.18
N ARG A 91 9.89 8.47 -19.51
CA ARG A 91 10.38 8.16 -18.16
C ARG A 91 11.46 7.09 -18.14
N ARG A 92 11.85 6.47 -19.26
CA ARG A 92 12.82 5.37 -19.37
C ARG A 92 12.44 4.13 -18.56
N TYR A 93 11.21 3.67 -18.71
CA TYR A 93 10.75 2.41 -18.16
C TYR A 93 11.14 1.23 -19.07
N ALA A 94 11.18 0.03 -18.50
CA ALA A 94 11.63 -1.18 -19.19
C ALA A 94 10.60 -1.73 -20.20
N GLY A 95 9.34 -1.31 -20.09
CA GLY A 95 8.25 -1.79 -20.93
C GLY A 95 6.87 -1.40 -20.40
N ILE A 96 5.86 -2.17 -20.77
CA ILE A 96 4.47 -2.02 -20.33
C ILE A 96 3.86 -3.37 -19.95
N SER A 97 3.01 -3.40 -18.92
CA SER A 97 2.09 -4.52 -18.65
C SER A 97 0.66 -4.11 -18.95
N ILE A 98 -0.08 -4.89 -19.72
CA ILE A 98 -1.50 -4.66 -19.99
C ILE A 98 -2.34 -5.48 -19.03
N ASP A 99 -3.28 -4.84 -18.35
CA ASP A 99 -4.16 -5.46 -17.37
C ASP A 99 -5.60 -5.05 -17.65
N PHE A 100 -6.10 -5.51 -18.79
CA PHE A 100 -7.45 -5.24 -19.20
C PHE A 100 -8.37 -6.35 -18.69
N GLU A 101 -9.22 -5.99 -17.73
CA GLU A 101 -10.15 -6.89 -17.06
C GLU A 101 -11.59 -6.70 -17.55
N ASN A 102 -12.43 -7.70 -17.33
CA ASN A 102 -13.81 -7.76 -17.85
C ASN A 102 -13.89 -7.50 -19.37
N VAL A 103 -12.90 -7.95 -20.15
CA VAL A 103 -12.90 -7.85 -21.62
C VAL A 103 -14.11 -8.61 -22.17
N PRO A 104 -15.09 -7.94 -22.81
CA PRO A 104 -16.27 -8.62 -23.31
C PRO A 104 -15.90 -9.71 -24.32
N ALA A 105 -16.60 -10.84 -24.32
CA ALA A 105 -16.35 -11.92 -25.27
C ALA A 105 -16.38 -11.45 -26.74
N SER A 106 -17.25 -10.46 -27.05
CA SER A 106 -17.33 -9.83 -28.38
C SER A 106 -16.11 -8.97 -28.74
N ALA A 107 -15.37 -8.47 -27.76
CA ALA A 107 -14.18 -7.62 -27.95
C ALA A 107 -12.87 -8.41 -27.96
N GLN A 108 -12.88 -9.73 -27.69
CA GLN A 108 -11.68 -10.55 -27.61
C GLN A 108 -10.84 -10.49 -28.90
N SER A 109 -11.46 -10.50 -30.08
CA SER A 109 -10.71 -10.38 -31.34
C SER A 109 -10.00 -9.03 -31.50
N ASP A 110 -10.61 -7.97 -31.01
CA ASP A 110 -10.03 -6.62 -31.06
C ASP A 110 -8.97 -6.42 -29.97
N PHE A 111 -9.13 -7.06 -28.80
CA PHE A 111 -8.07 -7.13 -27.80
C PHE A 111 -6.80 -7.82 -28.33
N GLN A 112 -6.96 -8.95 -29.03
CA GLN A 112 -5.84 -9.64 -29.68
C GLN A 112 -5.16 -8.77 -30.74
N ARG A 113 -5.95 -7.94 -31.45
CA ARG A 113 -5.43 -6.98 -32.43
C ARG A 113 -4.66 -5.85 -31.75
N PHE A 114 -5.22 -5.28 -30.67
CA PHE A 114 -4.54 -4.28 -29.84
C PHE A 114 -3.18 -4.79 -29.36
N MET A 115 -3.11 -6.01 -28.81
CA MET A 115 -1.84 -6.59 -28.36
C MET A 115 -0.84 -6.77 -29.50
N ALA A 116 -1.29 -7.19 -30.69
CA ALA A 116 -0.41 -7.30 -31.86
C ALA A 116 0.12 -5.93 -32.33
N GLU A 117 -0.73 -4.91 -32.37
CA GLU A 117 -0.37 -3.54 -32.72
C GLU A 117 0.62 -2.94 -31.70
N LEU A 118 0.34 -3.11 -30.39
CA LEU A 118 1.21 -2.68 -29.30
C LEU A 118 2.59 -3.35 -29.39
N TYR A 119 2.62 -4.67 -29.53
CA TYR A 119 3.87 -5.43 -29.62
C TYR A 119 4.71 -5.04 -30.82
N ALA A 120 4.08 -4.79 -31.98
CA ALA A 120 4.78 -4.32 -33.18
C ALA A 120 5.45 -2.94 -33.00
N VAL A 121 4.89 -2.09 -32.13
CA VAL A 121 5.48 -0.78 -31.78
C VAL A 121 6.59 -0.93 -30.73
N MET A 122 6.35 -1.70 -29.68
CA MET A 122 7.22 -1.77 -28.49
C MET A 122 8.43 -2.69 -28.69
N HIS A 123 8.24 -3.87 -29.28
CA HIS A 123 9.28 -4.91 -29.34
C HIS A 123 10.53 -4.52 -30.15
N PRO A 124 10.42 -3.87 -31.35
CA PRO A 124 11.60 -3.40 -32.08
C PRO A 124 12.44 -2.36 -31.32
N ARG A 125 11.82 -1.67 -30.34
CA ARG A 125 12.48 -0.70 -29.44
C ARG A 125 13.08 -1.36 -28.20
N LYS A 126 13.01 -2.69 -28.09
CA LYS A 126 13.46 -3.48 -26.93
C LYS A 126 12.72 -3.11 -25.64
N LEU A 127 11.47 -2.65 -25.77
CA LEU A 127 10.57 -2.41 -24.64
C LEU A 127 9.75 -3.67 -24.40
N LEU A 128 9.72 -4.15 -23.17
CA LEU A 128 8.97 -5.33 -22.76
C LEU A 128 7.46 -5.10 -22.91
N VAL A 129 6.74 -6.15 -23.32
CA VAL A 129 5.28 -6.18 -23.30
C VAL A 129 4.83 -7.43 -22.56
N SER A 130 4.21 -7.25 -21.40
CA SER A 130 3.48 -8.31 -20.71
C SER A 130 1.98 -8.05 -20.75
N VAL A 131 1.20 -9.11 -20.58
CA VAL A 131 -0.25 -8.99 -20.38
C VAL A 131 -0.69 -9.92 -19.25
N ASN A 132 -1.43 -9.35 -18.32
CA ASN A 132 -2.10 -10.07 -17.25
C ASN A 132 -3.34 -10.75 -17.85
N VAL A 133 -3.53 -12.03 -17.51
CA VAL A 133 -4.62 -12.84 -18.04
C VAL A 133 -5.25 -13.64 -16.90
N PRO A 134 -6.59 -13.82 -16.92
CA PRO A 134 -7.27 -14.68 -15.96
C PRO A 134 -6.75 -16.12 -16.07
N ALA A 135 -6.64 -16.83 -14.95
CA ALA A 135 -6.15 -18.22 -14.97
C ALA A 135 -7.14 -19.21 -15.60
N ASP A 136 -8.45 -18.94 -15.51
CA ASP A 136 -9.52 -19.86 -15.93
C ASP A 136 -10.66 -19.12 -16.65
N ASP A 137 -10.35 -18.50 -17.81
CA ASP A 137 -11.37 -17.91 -18.69
C ASP A 137 -11.26 -18.49 -20.11
N ALA A 138 -12.32 -19.15 -20.57
CA ALA A 138 -12.39 -19.76 -21.89
C ALA A 138 -12.51 -18.74 -23.04
N ALA A 139 -12.87 -17.48 -22.76
CA ALA A 139 -12.94 -16.41 -23.76
C ALA A 139 -11.54 -15.95 -24.22
N PHE A 140 -10.51 -16.14 -23.40
CA PHE A 140 -9.14 -15.72 -23.72
C PHE A 140 -8.41 -16.77 -24.57
N ASP A 141 -7.94 -16.36 -25.76
CA ASP A 141 -7.04 -17.18 -26.59
C ASP A 141 -5.57 -16.92 -26.19
N TYR A 142 -5.12 -17.65 -25.17
CA TYR A 142 -3.77 -17.55 -24.62
C TYR A 142 -2.66 -17.86 -25.66
N ARG A 143 -2.90 -18.84 -26.55
CA ARG A 143 -1.92 -19.24 -27.59
C ARG A 143 -1.72 -18.14 -28.62
N ARG A 144 -2.73 -17.32 -28.85
CA ARG A 144 -2.65 -16.16 -29.73
C ARG A 144 -2.01 -14.96 -29.02
N LEU A 145 -2.37 -14.69 -27.76
CA LEU A 145 -1.79 -13.58 -26.99
C LEU A 145 -0.27 -13.73 -26.83
N VAL A 146 0.20 -14.92 -26.46
CA VAL A 146 1.63 -15.16 -26.17
C VAL A 146 2.56 -14.97 -27.38
N ARG A 147 2.01 -14.87 -28.60
CA ARG A 147 2.78 -14.53 -29.81
C ARG A 147 3.13 -13.05 -29.87
N ASN A 148 2.34 -12.19 -29.24
CA ASN A 148 2.46 -10.73 -29.23
C ASN A 148 2.68 -10.19 -27.80
N ALA A 149 3.36 -10.98 -26.98
CA ALA A 149 3.82 -10.59 -25.65
C ALA A 149 5.14 -11.30 -25.36
N ASP A 150 6.01 -10.65 -24.61
CA ASP A 150 7.20 -11.28 -24.02
C ASP A 150 6.76 -12.25 -22.93
N TYR A 151 5.80 -11.85 -22.08
CA TYR A 151 5.25 -12.67 -21.01
C TYR A 151 3.73 -12.62 -20.91
N LEU A 152 3.11 -13.77 -20.63
CA LEU A 152 1.77 -13.83 -20.06
C LEU A 152 1.87 -13.99 -18.55
N ILE A 153 1.26 -13.08 -17.81
CA ILE A 153 1.17 -13.12 -16.36
C ILE A 153 -0.18 -13.76 -16.01
N VAL A 154 -0.15 -15.02 -15.61
CA VAL A 154 -1.34 -15.81 -15.27
C VAL A 154 -1.75 -15.48 -13.84
N MET A 155 -2.89 -14.81 -13.68
CA MET A 155 -3.47 -14.44 -12.37
C MET A 155 -4.10 -15.67 -11.73
N ALA A 156 -3.30 -16.46 -11.02
CA ALA A 156 -3.69 -17.75 -10.44
C ALA A 156 -4.28 -17.58 -9.02
N TYR A 157 -5.27 -16.70 -8.94
CA TYR A 157 -6.09 -16.38 -7.78
C TYR A 157 -7.50 -15.98 -8.27
N ASP A 158 -8.38 -15.60 -7.36
CA ASP A 158 -9.80 -15.31 -7.63
C ASP A 158 -10.58 -16.51 -8.21
N GLU A 159 -10.34 -17.71 -7.68
CA GLU A 159 -11.32 -18.81 -7.78
C GLU A 159 -12.70 -18.36 -7.26
N HIS A 160 -12.66 -17.54 -6.20
CA HIS A 160 -13.77 -16.80 -5.62
C HIS A 160 -13.34 -15.33 -5.46
N TRP A 161 -14.17 -14.38 -5.90
CA TRP A 161 -13.87 -12.94 -5.95
C TRP A 161 -14.96 -12.10 -5.28
N ALA A 162 -14.76 -10.78 -5.18
CA ALA A 162 -15.62 -9.87 -4.42
C ALA A 162 -17.13 -10.00 -4.71
N ASP A 163 -17.52 -9.98 -5.99
CA ASP A 163 -18.92 -10.12 -6.43
C ASP A 163 -19.38 -11.59 -6.59
N GLY A 164 -18.48 -12.53 -6.32
CA GLY A 164 -18.72 -13.96 -6.45
C GLY A 164 -19.32 -14.58 -5.19
N THR A 165 -19.45 -15.90 -5.21
CA THR A 165 -19.84 -16.67 -4.03
C THR A 165 -18.67 -16.76 -3.05
N PRO A 166 -18.89 -16.69 -1.72
CA PRO A 166 -17.81 -16.86 -0.74
C PRO A 166 -17.10 -18.21 -0.88
N GLY A 167 -15.77 -18.21 -0.81
CA GLY A 167 -14.96 -19.43 -0.94
C GLY A 167 -13.46 -19.15 -0.96
N PRO A 168 -12.63 -20.21 -1.07
CA PRO A 168 -11.18 -20.07 -1.12
C PRO A 168 -10.75 -19.23 -2.30
N ILE A 169 -9.85 -18.28 -2.09
CA ILE A 169 -9.40 -17.36 -3.14
C ILE A 169 -8.55 -18.09 -4.20
N ALA A 170 -7.79 -19.11 -3.78
CA ALA A 170 -6.95 -19.90 -4.66
C ALA A 170 -6.74 -21.31 -4.09
N GLY A 171 -7.80 -22.13 -4.06
CA GLY A 171 -7.71 -23.47 -3.51
C GLY A 171 -6.70 -24.34 -4.27
N LEU A 172 -5.86 -25.10 -3.56
CA LEU A 172 -4.77 -25.87 -4.17
C LEU A 172 -5.23 -26.81 -5.30
N PRO A 173 -6.38 -27.53 -5.20
CA PRO A 173 -6.89 -28.35 -6.29
C PRO A 173 -7.24 -27.53 -7.56
N TRP A 174 -7.89 -26.37 -7.38
CA TRP A 174 -8.20 -25.45 -8.48
C TRP A 174 -6.92 -24.89 -9.08
N PHE A 175 -6.02 -24.38 -8.25
CA PHE A 175 -4.74 -23.81 -8.64
C PHE A 175 -3.93 -24.78 -9.50
N ALA A 176 -3.77 -26.03 -9.05
CA ALA A 176 -3.04 -27.04 -9.80
C ALA A 176 -3.73 -27.44 -11.12
N ARG A 177 -5.07 -27.40 -11.18
CA ARG A 177 -5.86 -27.69 -12.38
C ARG A 177 -5.72 -26.59 -13.42
N VAL A 178 -5.88 -25.33 -13.04
CA VAL A 178 -5.81 -24.18 -13.95
C VAL A 178 -4.41 -24.05 -14.54
N LEU A 179 -3.36 -24.22 -13.73
CA LEU A 179 -1.98 -24.16 -14.24
C LEU A 179 -1.65 -25.31 -15.21
N ARG A 180 -2.15 -26.52 -14.98
CA ARG A 180 -2.03 -27.63 -15.94
C ARG A 180 -2.78 -27.34 -17.26
N ALA A 181 -3.84 -26.54 -17.22
CA ALA A 181 -4.47 -26.06 -18.44
C ALA A 181 -3.59 -25.02 -19.14
N ARG A 182 -3.11 -24.00 -18.42
CA ARG A 182 -2.28 -22.93 -18.99
C ARG A 182 -0.94 -23.42 -19.55
N GLN A 183 -0.31 -24.43 -18.93
CA GLN A 183 0.93 -25.05 -19.46
C GLN A 183 0.76 -25.64 -20.87
N ARG A 184 -0.46 -26.01 -21.28
CA ARG A 184 -0.75 -26.51 -22.64
C ARG A 184 -0.86 -25.40 -23.68
N ASP A 185 -1.03 -24.15 -23.23
CA ASP A 185 -1.31 -23.01 -24.10
C ASP A 185 -0.20 -21.96 -24.08
N ILE A 186 0.62 -21.92 -23.01
CA ILE A 186 1.65 -20.92 -22.78
C ILE A 186 3.00 -21.64 -22.62
N PRO A 187 4.01 -21.35 -23.46
CA PRO A 187 5.37 -21.83 -23.25
C PRO A 187 5.91 -21.41 -21.88
N ALA A 188 6.61 -22.33 -21.20
CA ALA A 188 7.09 -22.11 -19.84
C ALA A 188 7.99 -20.87 -19.71
N ASP A 189 8.85 -20.62 -20.70
CA ASP A 189 9.76 -19.47 -20.79
C ASP A 189 9.06 -18.12 -21.02
N LYS A 190 7.76 -18.14 -21.34
CA LYS A 190 6.90 -16.96 -21.48
C LYS A 190 5.79 -16.88 -20.42
N MET A 191 5.74 -17.85 -19.50
CA MET A 191 4.70 -17.92 -18.47
C MET A 191 5.24 -17.36 -17.16
N ILE A 192 4.60 -16.32 -16.64
CA ILE A 192 4.78 -15.84 -15.27
C ILE A 192 3.52 -16.24 -14.50
N ILE A 193 3.68 -16.83 -13.32
CA ILE A 193 2.54 -17.20 -12.46
C ILE A 193 2.41 -16.15 -11.37
N ALA A 194 1.31 -15.41 -11.38
CA ALA A 194 0.99 -14.47 -10.30
C ALA A 194 0.23 -15.22 -9.20
N ILE A 195 0.69 -15.06 -7.96
CA ILE A 195 0.01 -15.56 -6.76
C ILE A 195 -0.55 -14.40 -5.95
N GLY A 196 -1.74 -14.60 -5.38
CA GLY A 196 -2.39 -13.66 -4.49
C GLY A 196 -1.85 -13.76 -3.06
N ASN A 197 -1.88 -12.66 -2.32
CA ASN A 197 -1.64 -12.64 -0.88
C ASN A 197 -2.44 -11.51 -0.21
N TYR A 198 -3.74 -11.75 -0.09
CA TYR A 198 -4.75 -10.84 0.43
C TYR A 198 -5.93 -11.68 0.93
N ALA A 199 -7.00 -11.03 1.35
CA ALA A 199 -8.20 -11.65 1.86
C ALA A 199 -9.45 -10.99 1.28
N TYR A 200 -10.56 -11.70 1.37
CA TYR A 200 -11.89 -11.19 1.11
C TYR A 200 -12.78 -11.46 2.32
N ASP A 201 -13.51 -10.43 2.72
CA ASP A 201 -14.48 -10.46 3.80
C ASP A 201 -15.90 -10.35 3.23
N TRP A 202 -16.60 -11.48 3.14
CA TRP A 202 -17.99 -11.53 2.70
C TRP A 202 -18.93 -11.31 3.88
N GLY A 203 -19.64 -10.19 3.85
CA GLY A 203 -20.78 -9.92 4.73
C GLY A 203 -22.10 -10.57 4.24
N PRO A 204 -23.26 -10.02 4.64
CA PRO A 204 -24.56 -10.51 4.21
C PRO A 204 -24.75 -10.53 2.68
N PRO A 205 -25.60 -11.45 2.16
CA PRO A 205 -25.86 -11.54 0.73
C PRO A 205 -26.34 -10.22 0.11
N GLY A 206 -25.89 -9.93 -1.12
CA GLY A 206 -26.28 -8.74 -1.87
C GLY A 206 -25.28 -7.59 -1.80
N HIS A 207 -24.18 -7.76 -1.06
CA HIS A 207 -23.05 -6.84 -1.01
C HIS A 207 -21.78 -7.53 -1.53
N PRO A 208 -20.94 -6.84 -2.33
CA PRO A 208 -19.61 -7.34 -2.67
C PRO A 208 -18.78 -7.56 -1.41
N ALA A 209 -17.88 -8.54 -1.41
CA ALA A 209 -16.90 -8.67 -0.34
C ALA A 209 -15.92 -7.50 -0.34
N GLU A 210 -15.46 -7.16 0.86
CA GLU A 210 -14.40 -6.19 1.04
C GLU A 210 -13.04 -6.88 0.86
N GLU A 211 -12.22 -6.39 -0.06
CA GLU A 211 -10.82 -6.80 -0.15
C GLU A 211 -10.07 -6.29 1.08
N ARG A 212 -9.30 -7.18 1.70
CA ARG A 212 -8.46 -6.90 2.86
C ARG A 212 -7.04 -7.34 2.60
N THR A 213 -6.08 -6.64 3.15
CA THR A 213 -4.72 -7.14 3.31
C THR A 213 -4.71 -8.35 4.27
N PHE A 214 -3.64 -9.15 4.22
CA PHE A 214 -3.40 -10.19 5.22
C PHE A 214 -3.38 -9.61 6.64
N GLU A 215 -2.77 -8.44 6.81
CA GLU A 215 -2.70 -7.74 8.09
C GLU A 215 -4.09 -7.41 8.65
N GLU A 216 -4.93 -6.74 7.86
CA GLU A 216 -6.31 -6.40 8.26
C GLU A 216 -7.13 -7.66 8.60
N ALA A 217 -7.05 -8.71 7.78
CA ALA A 217 -7.79 -9.95 8.04
C ALA A 217 -7.37 -10.65 9.35
N VAL A 218 -6.07 -10.62 9.67
CA VAL A 218 -5.53 -11.21 10.90
C VAL A 218 -5.91 -10.38 12.13
N LEU A 219 -5.97 -9.04 12.00
CA LEU A 219 -6.47 -8.15 13.05
C LEU A 219 -7.97 -8.35 13.30
N ILE A 220 -8.79 -8.42 12.24
CA ILE A 220 -10.22 -8.74 12.35
C ILE A 220 -10.41 -10.09 13.06
N ALA A 221 -9.64 -11.12 12.72
CA ALA A 221 -9.71 -12.42 13.39
C ALA A 221 -9.36 -12.32 14.89
N LYS A 222 -8.39 -11.48 15.25
CA LYS A 222 -7.99 -11.25 16.66
C LYS A 222 -9.08 -10.52 17.44
N GLU A 223 -9.61 -9.43 16.90
CA GLU A 223 -10.61 -8.57 17.55
C GLU A 223 -11.96 -9.25 17.71
N SER A 224 -12.38 -9.99 16.70
CA SER A 224 -13.65 -10.73 16.71
C SER A 224 -13.58 -12.08 17.45
N GLU A 225 -12.42 -12.43 18.00
CA GLU A 225 -12.11 -13.78 18.51
C GLU A 225 -12.41 -14.89 17.47
N GLY A 226 -12.30 -14.54 16.19
CA GLY A 226 -12.50 -15.40 15.04
C GLY A 226 -11.52 -16.58 15.02
N LYS A 227 -12.06 -17.79 14.81
CA LYS A 227 -11.25 -19.02 14.78
C LYS A 227 -10.57 -19.21 13.42
N LEU A 228 -9.45 -18.53 13.21
CA LEU A 228 -8.59 -18.70 12.04
C LEU A 228 -8.05 -20.14 11.95
N ARG A 229 -8.37 -20.82 10.85
CA ARG A 229 -7.97 -22.20 10.58
C ARG A 229 -7.62 -22.39 9.11
N LEU A 230 -6.75 -23.35 8.82
CA LEU A 230 -6.50 -23.83 7.46
C LEU A 230 -7.62 -24.79 7.03
N ASP A 231 -8.28 -24.53 5.90
CA ASP A 231 -9.21 -25.50 5.34
C ASP A 231 -8.46 -26.70 4.75
N PRO A 232 -8.80 -27.96 5.11
CA PRO A 232 -8.02 -29.13 4.74
C PRO A 232 -8.13 -29.53 3.26
N VAL A 233 -9.10 -28.96 2.50
CA VAL A 233 -9.28 -29.28 1.08
C VAL A 233 -8.64 -28.20 0.21
N SER A 234 -8.97 -26.94 0.46
CA SER A 234 -8.42 -25.83 -0.32
C SER A 234 -7.00 -25.47 0.08
N LEU A 235 -6.62 -25.76 1.33
CA LEU A 235 -5.38 -25.27 1.96
C LEU A 235 -5.26 -23.75 1.90
N ASN A 236 -6.40 -23.05 1.98
CA ASN A 236 -6.47 -21.61 2.22
C ASN A 236 -7.00 -21.38 3.65
N PRO A 237 -6.45 -20.43 4.41
CA PRO A 237 -7.01 -20.09 5.71
C PRO A 237 -8.38 -19.41 5.61
N THR A 238 -9.19 -19.59 6.64
CA THR A 238 -10.54 -19.03 6.75
C THR A 238 -10.97 -18.88 8.20
N PHE A 239 -11.88 -17.93 8.45
CA PHE A 239 -12.64 -17.81 9.68
C PHE A 239 -14.01 -17.18 9.42
N ALA A 240 -14.84 -17.16 10.44
CA ALA A 240 -16.13 -16.48 10.42
C ALA A 240 -16.31 -15.73 11.74
N TYR A 241 -17.03 -14.62 11.68
CA TYR A 241 -17.37 -13.82 12.85
C TYR A 241 -18.74 -13.17 12.69
N ALA A 242 -19.23 -12.53 13.75
CA ALA A 242 -20.39 -11.65 13.70
C ALA A 242 -19.95 -10.24 14.07
N ASP A 243 -20.40 -9.24 13.30
CA ASP A 243 -20.14 -7.84 13.61
C ASP A 243 -21.03 -7.32 14.75
N ASP A 244 -20.90 -6.04 15.09
CA ASP A 244 -21.68 -5.39 16.16
C ASP A 244 -23.21 -5.39 15.90
N ASP A 245 -23.63 -5.59 14.65
CA ASP A 245 -25.03 -5.68 14.22
C ASP A 245 -25.53 -7.13 14.12
N ASP A 246 -24.80 -8.11 14.67
CA ASP A 246 -25.04 -9.55 14.55
C ASP A 246 -25.05 -10.08 13.10
N ARG A 247 -24.49 -9.33 12.14
CA ARG A 247 -24.36 -9.77 10.76
C ARG A 247 -23.20 -10.73 10.66
N ARG A 248 -23.42 -11.85 9.97
CA ARG A 248 -22.39 -12.87 9.80
C ARG A 248 -21.47 -12.51 8.66
N HIS A 249 -20.18 -12.61 8.95
CA HIS A 249 -19.09 -12.44 8.01
C HIS A 249 -18.33 -13.75 7.83
N HIS A 250 -17.81 -13.95 6.62
CA HIS A 250 -16.98 -15.09 6.29
C HIS A 250 -15.76 -14.64 5.52
N VAL A 251 -14.58 -14.93 6.07
CA VAL A 251 -13.32 -14.44 5.54
C VAL A 251 -12.51 -15.61 4.99
N TRP A 252 -12.01 -15.46 3.78
CA TRP A 252 -10.96 -16.30 3.20
C TRP A 252 -9.75 -15.46 2.91
N LEU A 253 -8.56 -16.04 3.06
CA LEU A 253 -7.31 -15.33 2.88
C LEU A 253 -6.26 -16.20 2.23
N LEU A 254 -5.24 -15.54 1.69
CA LEU A 254 -4.02 -16.12 1.16
C LEU A 254 -2.86 -15.58 1.99
N ASP A 255 -1.98 -16.48 2.43
CA ASP A 255 -0.89 -16.19 3.35
C ASP A 255 0.40 -16.88 2.90
N ALA A 256 1.47 -16.83 3.72
CA ALA A 256 2.73 -17.47 3.38
C ALA A 256 2.63 -19.02 3.32
N VAL A 257 1.75 -19.63 4.14
CA VAL A 257 1.48 -21.08 4.09
C VAL A 257 0.85 -21.48 2.77
N THR A 258 -0.15 -20.72 2.33
CA THR A 258 -0.82 -20.93 1.04
C THR A 258 0.16 -20.78 -0.12
N ALA A 259 0.99 -19.73 -0.10
CA ALA A 259 2.00 -19.53 -1.12
C ALA A 259 3.04 -20.65 -1.15
N PHE A 260 3.51 -21.16 0.00
CA PHE A 260 4.40 -22.32 0.05
C PHE A 260 3.80 -23.52 -0.71
N ASN A 261 2.53 -23.84 -0.45
CA ASN A 261 1.84 -24.95 -1.10
C ASN A 261 1.67 -24.72 -2.61
N GLN A 262 1.37 -23.50 -3.04
CA GLN A 262 1.29 -23.13 -4.45
C GLN A 262 2.66 -23.28 -5.14
N LEU A 263 3.76 -22.85 -4.50
CA LEU A 263 5.12 -23.02 -5.00
C LEU A 263 5.49 -24.50 -5.18
N VAL A 264 5.09 -25.36 -4.24
CA VAL A 264 5.25 -26.82 -4.36
C VAL A 264 4.47 -27.35 -5.57
N ALA A 265 3.20 -26.95 -5.72
CA ALA A 265 2.33 -27.43 -6.79
C ALA A 265 2.77 -27.00 -8.20
N MET A 266 3.40 -25.82 -8.34
CA MET A 266 3.87 -25.32 -9.63
C MET A 266 5.33 -25.70 -9.96
N ARG A 267 6.06 -26.34 -9.05
CA ARG A 267 7.50 -26.63 -9.20
C ARG A 267 7.85 -27.36 -10.50
N SER A 268 7.00 -28.29 -10.95
CA SER A 268 7.22 -29.06 -12.18
C SER A 268 6.94 -28.27 -13.47
N LEU A 269 6.27 -27.12 -13.37
CA LEU A 269 5.93 -26.30 -14.54
C LEU A 269 7.11 -25.48 -15.03
N GLN A 270 8.07 -25.17 -14.14
CA GLN A 270 9.25 -24.34 -14.40
C GLN A 270 8.89 -23.05 -15.19
N PRO A 271 7.95 -22.23 -14.68
CA PRO A 271 7.61 -20.97 -15.33
C PRO A 271 8.83 -20.04 -15.40
N HIS A 272 8.79 -19.06 -16.31
CA HIS A 272 9.80 -18.01 -16.43
C HIS A 272 10.03 -17.30 -15.10
N GLY A 273 8.94 -17.02 -14.38
CA GLY A 273 9.00 -16.32 -13.12
C GLY A 273 7.69 -16.38 -12.33
N LEU A 274 7.71 -15.67 -11.21
CA LEU A 274 6.59 -15.52 -10.29
C LEU A 274 6.27 -14.04 -10.12
N ALA A 275 5.00 -13.71 -9.96
CA ALA A 275 4.53 -12.39 -9.59
C ALA A 275 3.71 -12.47 -8.29
N LEU A 276 3.66 -11.37 -7.54
CA LEU A 276 2.91 -11.24 -6.29
C LEU A 276 1.84 -10.17 -6.46
N TRP A 277 0.57 -10.54 -6.27
CA TRP A 277 -0.55 -9.63 -6.13
C TRP A 277 -1.02 -9.57 -4.66
N ARG A 278 -0.76 -8.49 -3.92
CA ARG A 278 0.12 -7.38 -4.31
C ARG A 278 1.07 -6.97 -3.20
N LEU A 279 2.16 -6.33 -3.62
CA LEU A 279 3.18 -5.83 -2.72
C LEU A 279 2.60 -4.83 -1.71
N GLY A 280 2.70 -5.13 -0.43
CA GLY A 280 2.10 -4.38 0.67
C GLY A 280 0.82 -5.00 1.26
N SER A 281 0.24 -6.01 0.62
CA SER A 281 -0.93 -6.74 1.17
C SER A 281 -0.57 -8.07 1.81
N GLU A 282 0.64 -8.57 1.54
CA GLU A 282 1.03 -9.94 1.86
C GLU A 282 1.33 -10.18 3.34
N ASP A 283 1.23 -11.45 3.73
CA ASP A 283 1.91 -12.02 4.88
C ASP A 283 3.43 -11.81 4.74
N PRO A 284 4.08 -11.06 5.64
CA PRO A 284 5.51 -10.76 5.53
C PRO A 284 6.41 -12.00 5.54
N ALA A 285 5.95 -13.11 6.12
CA ALA A 285 6.70 -14.38 6.12
C ALA A 285 6.84 -14.98 4.70
N LEU A 286 5.99 -14.55 3.74
CA LEU A 286 6.05 -14.94 2.34
C LEU A 286 7.46 -14.79 1.76
N TRP A 287 8.17 -13.72 2.12
CA TRP A 287 9.52 -13.41 1.61
C TRP A 287 10.60 -14.40 2.04
N LYS A 288 10.30 -15.32 2.97
CA LYS A 288 11.17 -16.46 3.31
C LYS A 288 11.17 -17.54 2.24
N VAL A 289 10.14 -17.59 1.39
CA VAL A 289 9.96 -18.60 0.33
C VAL A 289 9.86 -17.99 -1.06
N PHE A 290 9.23 -16.83 -1.19
CA PHE A 290 8.98 -16.19 -2.48
C PHE A 290 10.27 -15.71 -3.15
N GLY A 291 10.48 -16.11 -4.40
CA GLY A 291 11.70 -15.83 -5.16
C GLY A 291 12.96 -16.51 -4.61
N LYS A 292 12.85 -17.40 -3.60
CA LYS A 292 14.01 -18.07 -3.00
C LYS A 292 14.28 -19.41 -3.67
N LYS A 293 15.56 -19.67 -3.94
CA LYS A 293 16.04 -20.97 -4.42
C LYS A 293 16.21 -21.94 -3.23
N GLY A 294 16.15 -23.23 -3.52
CA GLY A 294 16.37 -24.30 -2.56
C GLY A 294 15.16 -25.22 -2.39
N PRO A 295 15.25 -26.21 -1.49
CA PRO A 295 14.15 -27.12 -1.22
C PRO A 295 12.98 -26.41 -0.51
N LEU A 296 11.78 -26.81 -0.88
CA LEU A 296 10.53 -26.54 -0.15
C LEU A 296 10.26 -27.75 0.75
N ASP A 297 10.95 -27.82 1.88
CA ASP A 297 10.89 -28.90 2.85
C ASP A 297 10.37 -28.40 4.21
N GLY A 298 10.36 -29.30 5.21
CA GLY A 298 9.87 -28.97 6.55
C GLY A 298 10.70 -27.89 7.27
N GLU A 299 12.00 -27.79 6.97
CA GLU A 299 12.84 -26.71 7.53
C GLU A 299 12.41 -25.37 6.95
N ARG A 300 12.24 -25.30 5.62
CA ARG A 300 11.75 -24.09 4.94
C ARG A 300 10.34 -23.71 5.40
N ALA A 301 9.44 -24.69 5.53
CA ALA A 301 8.10 -24.47 6.07
C ALA A 301 8.15 -23.89 7.50
N GLY A 302 9.06 -24.39 8.35
CA GLY A 302 9.26 -23.88 9.71
C GLY A 302 9.68 -22.41 9.78
N GLN A 303 10.32 -21.87 8.73
CA GLN A 303 10.71 -20.45 8.67
C GLN A 303 9.50 -19.50 8.55
N LEU A 304 8.32 -20.02 8.23
CA LEU A 304 7.08 -19.25 8.12
C LEU A 304 6.38 -19.05 9.48
N ALA A 305 6.88 -19.68 10.56
CA ALA A 305 6.23 -19.71 11.86
C ALA A 305 6.16 -18.33 12.56
N GLU A 306 7.12 -17.45 12.28
CA GLU A 306 7.19 -16.12 12.87
C GLU A 306 6.69 -15.06 11.88
N ILE A 307 5.81 -14.17 12.34
CA ILE A 307 5.19 -13.13 11.53
C ILE A 307 5.48 -11.78 12.16
N ARG A 308 6.00 -10.85 11.37
CA ARG A 308 6.30 -9.48 11.79
C ARG A 308 5.72 -8.52 10.79
N PHE A 309 4.70 -7.77 11.18
CA PHE A 309 4.23 -6.64 10.39
C PHE A 309 5.33 -5.60 10.34
N ALA A 310 5.87 -5.38 9.14
CA ALA A 310 6.95 -4.45 8.89
C ALA A 310 6.44 -3.09 8.39
N TYR A 311 5.12 -2.95 8.20
CA TYR A 311 4.48 -1.77 7.64
C TYR A 311 3.03 -1.76 8.11
N GLY A 312 2.71 -0.91 9.09
CA GLY A 312 1.34 -0.82 9.59
C GLY A 312 1.29 0.12 10.79
N VAL A 313 0.31 1.03 10.75
CA VAL A 313 -0.07 1.89 11.86
C VAL A 313 -1.58 1.78 11.93
N ASP A 314 -2.07 1.21 13.01
CA ASP A 314 -3.49 1.15 13.28
C ASP A 314 -3.91 2.38 14.08
N TYR A 315 -5.11 2.89 13.81
CA TYR A 315 -5.64 4.09 14.43
C TYR A 315 -6.94 3.82 15.16
N GLU A 316 -6.96 4.14 16.44
CA GLU A 316 -8.15 4.04 17.28
C GLU A 316 -8.61 5.43 17.71
N GLY A 317 -9.93 5.67 17.75
CA GLY A 317 -10.48 6.94 18.25
C GLY A 317 -10.52 8.06 17.21
N LYS A 318 -10.67 9.32 17.68
CA LYS A 318 -10.86 10.50 16.83
C LYS A 318 -10.18 11.74 17.42
N GLY A 319 -9.60 12.57 16.56
CA GLY A 319 -8.95 13.84 16.89
C GLY A 319 -7.48 13.84 16.52
N GLU A 320 -6.77 14.90 16.90
CA GLU A 320 -5.40 15.18 16.45
C GLU A 320 -4.36 15.10 17.56
N VAL A 321 -4.74 14.66 18.76
CA VAL A 321 -3.74 14.34 19.79
C VAL A 321 -3.41 12.86 19.67
N LEU A 322 -2.16 12.55 19.35
CA LEU A 322 -1.69 11.22 19.00
C LEU A 322 -0.91 10.60 20.15
N ASP A 323 -1.37 9.44 20.62
CA ASP A 323 -0.67 8.62 21.61
C ASP A 323 -0.31 7.26 20.99
N VAL A 324 0.98 6.90 21.00
CA VAL A 324 1.42 5.56 20.62
C VAL A 324 1.12 4.62 21.79
N THR A 325 0.00 3.90 21.71
CA THR A 325 -0.54 3.09 22.82
C THR A 325 -0.13 1.62 22.75
N ALA A 326 0.28 1.12 21.59
CA ALA A 326 0.87 -0.20 21.45
C ALA A 326 2.04 -0.22 20.48
N GLN A 327 3.06 -1.00 20.82
CA GLN A 327 4.17 -1.34 19.95
C GLN A 327 3.88 -2.63 19.17
N PRO A 328 4.53 -2.82 18.00
CA PRO A 328 4.35 -4.02 17.21
C PRO A 328 4.69 -5.29 17.99
N GLN A 329 3.79 -6.26 17.96
CA GLN A 329 4.02 -7.58 18.54
C GLN A 329 4.32 -8.60 17.45
N VAL A 330 5.27 -9.49 17.76
CA VAL A 330 5.63 -10.59 16.88
C VAL A 330 4.55 -11.67 16.96
N GLY A 331 3.94 -11.96 15.82
CA GLY A 331 3.01 -13.07 15.66
C GLY A 331 3.72 -14.41 15.58
N ARG A 332 3.02 -15.46 16.00
CA ARG A 332 3.53 -16.83 15.95
C ARG A 332 2.45 -17.83 15.59
N ARG A 333 2.73 -18.68 14.62
CA ARG A 333 1.89 -19.82 14.22
C ARG A 333 2.66 -21.14 14.32
N ILE A 334 1.93 -22.20 14.62
CA ILE A 334 2.41 -23.58 14.50
C ILE A 334 2.05 -24.06 13.11
N ILE A 335 3.01 -24.70 12.45
CA ILE A 335 2.90 -25.24 11.10
C ILE A 335 3.08 -26.75 11.17
N HIS A 336 2.17 -27.49 10.54
CA HIS A 336 2.31 -28.93 10.33
C HIS A 336 2.68 -29.19 8.87
N PHE A 337 3.80 -29.87 8.66
CA PHE A 337 4.32 -30.22 7.34
C PHE A 337 4.18 -31.72 7.10
N ASP A 338 3.42 -32.09 6.07
CA ASP A 338 3.32 -33.47 5.59
C ASP A 338 4.49 -33.77 4.65
N ALA A 339 5.48 -34.50 5.16
CA ALA A 339 6.66 -34.88 4.39
C ALA A 339 6.38 -35.83 3.22
N GLN A 340 5.26 -36.56 3.21
CA GLN A 340 4.90 -37.44 2.09
C GLN A 340 4.37 -36.63 0.91
N ARG A 341 3.56 -35.61 1.19
CA ARG A 341 3.00 -34.72 0.18
C ARG A 341 3.92 -33.55 -0.17
N GLY A 342 4.84 -33.20 0.74
CA GLY A 342 5.66 -32.00 0.65
C GLY A 342 4.85 -30.72 0.83
N LEU A 343 3.71 -30.79 1.54
CA LEU A 343 2.77 -29.68 1.72
C LEU A 343 2.63 -29.33 3.20
N ILE A 344 2.27 -28.08 3.47
CA ILE A 344 1.74 -27.67 4.76
C ILE A 344 0.24 -27.95 4.74
N ASP A 345 -0.25 -28.77 5.67
CA ASP A 345 -1.67 -29.16 5.78
C ASP A 345 -2.27 -28.78 7.14
N GLY A 346 -1.52 -28.08 7.98
CA GLY A 346 -2.01 -27.51 9.22
C GLY A 346 -1.32 -26.20 9.58
N GLU A 347 -2.12 -25.24 10.01
CA GLU A 347 -1.67 -23.95 10.54
C GLU A 347 -2.54 -23.58 11.74
N ARG A 348 -1.91 -23.06 12.80
CA ARG A 348 -2.63 -22.50 13.94
C ARG A 348 -1.87 -21.34 14.57
N PHE A 349 -2.52 -20.19 14.68
CA PHE A 349 -1.98 -19.05 15.41
C PHE A 349 -1.92 -19.35 16.92
N THR A 350 -0.79 -19.01 17.52
CA THR A 350 -0.53 -19.09 18.97
C THR A 350 -0.36 -17.71 19.59
N ALA A 351 0.04 -16.73 18.78
CA ALA A 351 0.04 -15.32 19.09
C ALA A 351 -0.25 -14.56 17.80
N PHE A 352 -1.18 -13.61 17.84
CA PHE A 352 -1.46 -12.75 16.69
C PHE A 352 -0.41 -11.63 16.60
N PRO A 353 0.14 -11.34 15.42
CA PRO A 353 0.95 -10.14 15.21
C PRO A 353 0.08 -8.88 15.39
N SER A 354 0.70 -7.75 15.72
CA SER A 354 0.03 -6.44 15.71
C SER A 354 0.98 -5.35 15.22
N PRO A 355 0.47 -4.30 14.55
CA PRO A 355 1.25 -3.12 14.18
C PRO A 355 1.46 -2.19 15.40
N TYR A 356 1.99 -0.99 15.13
CA TYR A 356 1.83 0.12 16.06
C TYR A 356 0.35 0.49 16.15
N VAL A 357 -0.14 0.83 17.34
CA VAL A 357 -1.47 1.43 17.52
C VAL A 357 -1.28 2.87 17.97
N ILE A 358 -1.91 3.79 17.24
CA ILE A 358 -2.01 5.20 17.60
C ILE A 358 -3.45 5.48 18.02
N THR A 359 -3.63 5.83 19.28
CA THR A 359 -4.93 6.32 19.75
C THR A 359 -5.01 7.82 19.52
N ARG A 360 -6.08 8.25 18.85
CA ARG A 360 -6.43 9.63 18.55
C ARG A 360 -7.40 10.17 19.60
N HIS A 361 -7.05 11.34 20.14
CA HIS A 361 -7.84 12.06 21.12
C HIS A 361 -8.12 13.50 20.69
N GLY A 362 -9.09 14.14 21.35
CA GLY A 362 -9.34 15.59 21.20
C GLY A 362 -10.36 15.99 20.13
N SER A 363 -11.21 15.07 19.66
CA SER A 363 -12.34 15.40 18.77
C SER A 363 -13.62 15.75 19.55
N ASP A 364 -14.28 16.84 19.16
CA ASP A 364 -15.62 17.23 19.61
C ASP A 364 -16.37 17.88 18.40
N PRO A 365 -17.56 17.39 18.00
CA PRO A 365 -18.23 17.81 16.76
C PRO A 365 -18.51 19.30 16.61
N ARG A 366 -18.46 20.08 17.69
CA ARG A 366 -18.76 21.53 17.68
C ARG A 366 -17.60 22.38 18.17
N LYS A 367 -16.37 21.85 18.17
CA LYS A 367 -15.17 22.58 18.55
C LYS A 367 -14.12 22.51 17.46
N ILE A 368 -13.40 23.61 17.32
CA ILE A 368 -12.24 23.74 16.45
C ILE A 368 -11.14 24.40 17.29
N VAL A 369 -9.91 23.95 17.13
CA VAL A 369 -8.73 24.58 17.71
C VAL A 369 -7.94 25.19 16.56
N LEU A 370 -7.66 26.50 16.64
CA LEU A 370 -6.81 27.17 15.67
C LEU A 370 -5.35 26.89 16.03
N THR A 371 -4.60 26.38 15.06
CA THR A 371 -3.17 26.12 15.19
C THR A 371 -2.43 26.73 14.02
N PHE A 372 -1.26 27.30 14.26
CA PHE A 372 -0.42 27.90 13.24
C PHE A 372 0.99 27.32 13.31
N ASP A 373 1.52 26.93 12.15
CA ASP A 373 2.83 26.30 12.02
C ASP A 373 3.84 27.27 11.40
N ASP A 374 5.10 26.85 11.34
CA ASP A 374 6.22 27.55 10.66
C ASP A 374 6.58 28.95 11.17
N GLY A 375 5.88 29.46 12.18
CA GLY A 375 6.15 30.75 12.80
C GLY A 375 7.31 30.74 13.81
N PRO A 376 7.62 31.90 14.40
CA PRO A 376 7.08 33.22 14.07
C PRO A 376 7.72 33.85 12.82
N ASP A 377 6.91 34.38 11.90
CA ASP A 377 7.34 35.24 10.80
C ASP A 377 7.05 36.72 11.17
N PRO A 378 8.01 37.64 10.98
CA PRO A 378 7.87 39.02 11.44
C PRO A 378 6.82 39.85 10.69
N ARG A 379 6.28 39.35 9.58
CA ARG A 379 5.24 40.04 8.79
C ARG A 379 3.86 39.45 9.06
N SER A 380 3.71 38.13 9.00
CA SER A 380 2.40 37.47 9.11
C SER A 380 2.00 37.20 10.56
N THR A 381 2.91 36.75 11.43
CA THR A 381 2.57 36.42 12.82
C THR A 381 1.96 37.60 13.59
N PRO A 382 2.46 38.86 13.48
CA PRO A 382 1.81 40.00 14.11
C PRO A 382 0.36 40.21 13.65
N GLN A 383 0.07 40.03 12.36
CA GLN A 383 -1.27 40.20 11.79
C GLN A 383 -2.23 39.12 12.27
N ILE A 384 -1.74 37.88 12.38
CA ILE A 384 -2.49 36.75 12.94
C ILE A 384 -2.83 37.02 14.41
N LEU A 385 -1.84 37.43 15.21
CA LEU A 385 -2.05 37.78 16.62
C LEU A 385 -3.07 38.92 16.79
N ASP A 386 -2.98 39.96 15.95
CA ASP A 386 -3.95 41.06 15.93
C ASP A 386 -5.37 40.56 15.64
N ALA A 387 -5.53 39.72 14.61
CA ALA A 387 -6.83 39.16 14.25
C ALA A 387 -7.41 38.24 15.35
N LEU A 388 -6.59 37.42 16.00
CA LEU A 388 -7.00 36.56 17.10
C LEU A 388 -7.43 37.36 18.33
N ARG A 389 -6.67 38.41 18.67
CA ARG A 389 -7.03 39.34 19.75
C ARG A 389 -8.36 40.02 19.47
N ASP A 390 -8.56 40.54 18.25
CA ASP A 390 -9.78 41.24 17.86
C ASP A 390 -10.99 40.29 17.86
N ALA A 391 -10.78 39.01 17.54
CA ALA A 391 -11.79 37.96 17.63
C ALA A 391 -12.02 37.45 19.07
N GLY A 392 -11.09 37.71 20.01
CA GLY A 392 -11.13 37.17 21.36
C GLY A 392 -10.92 35.65 21.43
N VAL A 393 -10.20 35.08 20.47
CA VAL A 393 -10.00 33.62 20.33
C VAL A 393 -8.53 33.26 20.58
N PRO A 394 -8.24 32.36 21.54
CA PRO A 394 -6.88 31.84 21.70
C PRO A 394 -6.54 30.82 20.61
N ALA A 395 -5.25 30.69 20.30
CA ALA A 395 -4.72 29.72 19.36
C ALA A 395 -3.44 29.07 19.92
N THR A 396 -2.97 28.02 19.25
CA THR A 396 -1.66 27.41 19.52
C THR A 396 -0.70 27.69 18.35
N PHE A 397 0.53 28.10 18.64
CA PHE A 397 1.55 28.34 17.61
C PHE A 397 2.66 27.30 17.74
N PHE A 398 2.81 26.41 16.76
CA PHE A 398 3.94 25.49 16.68
C PHE A 398 5.11 26.20 16.01
N ILE A 399 6.14 26.52 16.81
CA ILE A 399 7.21 27.41 16.38
C ILE A 399 8.45 26.65 15.93
N ILE A 400 9.06 27.15 14.85
CA ILE A 400 10.41 26.78 14.44
C ILE A 400 11.39 27.52 15.36
N GLY A 401 12.25 26.78 16.05
CA GLY A 401 13.18 27.36 17.03
C GLY A 401 14.09 28.44 16.44
N GLY A 402 14.62 28.25 15.23
CA GLY A 402 15.42 29.28 14.55
C GLY A 402 14.66 30.59 14.29
N ASN A 403 13.37 30.50 13.95
CA ASN A 403 12.51 31.67 13.76
C ASN A 403 12.23 32.36 15.11
N GLY A 404 11.93 31.57 16.14
CA GLY A 404 11.72 32.07 17.50
C GLY A 404 12.95 32.75 18.09
N GLN A 405 14.15 32.25 17.80
CA GLN A 405 15.41 32.87 18.21
C GLN A 405 15.63 34.24 17.53
N SER A 406 15.18 34.37 16.29
CA SER A 406 15.31 35.61 15.51
C SER A 406 14.27 36.66 15.92
N HIS A 407 13.11 36.23 16.42
CA HIS A 407 11.97 37.06 16.79
C HIS A 407 11.40 36.73 18.18
N PRO A 408 12.20 36.79 19.26
CA PRO A 408 11.78 36.40 20.60
C PRO A 408 10.66 37.30 21.15
N GLU A 409 10.55 38.54 20.67
CA GLU A 409 9.46 39.46 20.99
C GLU A 409 8.09 38.91 20.61
N LEU A 410 7.99 38.14 19.51
CA LEU A 410 6.74 37.56 19.05
C LEU A 410 6.34 36.34 19.90
N LEU A 411 7.32 35.56 20.39
CA LEU A 411 7.06 34.49 21.35
C LEU A 411 6.46 35.03 22.65
N ARG A 412 7.07 36.10 23.19
CA ARG A 412 6.56 36.77 24.41
C ARG A 412 5.19 37.39 24.18
N ARG A 413 4.98 38.00 23.02
CA ARG A 413 3.67 38.58 22.65
C ARG A 413 2.59 37.50 22.62
N ALA A 414 2.84 36.37 21.96
CA ALA A 414 1.87 35.28 21.88
C ALA A 414 1.44 34.77 23.28
N ILE A 415 2.41 34.52 24.16
CA ILE A 415 2.13 34.09 25.55
C ILE A 415 1.38 35.18 26.34
N ASN A 416 1.78 36.44 26.23
CA ASN A 416 1.14 37.55 26.94
C ASN A 416 -0.31 37.79 26.47
N GLU A 417 -0.62 37.48 25.21
CA GLU A 417 -1.97 37.56 24.64
C GLU A 417 -2.82 36.31 24.93
N GLY A 418 -2.28 35.31 25.64
CA GLY A 418 -3.01 34.13 26.11
C GLY A 418 -3.01 32.95 25.14
N HIS A 419 -2.08 32.93 24.18
CA HIS A 419 -1.89 31.82 23.25
C HIS A 419 -0.94 30.76 23.84
N GLU A 420 -1.01 29.55 23.28
CA GLU A 420 -0.10 28.45 23.63
C GLU A 420 1.03 28.33 22.60
N LEU A 421 2.22 27.91 23.03
CA LEU A 421 3.35 27.65 22.13
C LEU A 421 3.63 26.15 22.09
N GLY A 422 3.70 25.60 20.88
CA GLY A 422 4.13 24.24 20.59
C GLY A 422 5.52 24.21 19.96
N ASN A 423 6.19 23.07 20.06
CA ASN A 423 7.49 22.82 19.43
C ASN A 423 7.29 22.31 18.00
N HIS A 424 7.98 22.91 17.03
CA HIS A 424 7.99 22.47 15.63
C HIS A 424 9.42 22.19 15.13
N THR A 425 10.27 21.64 15.99
CA THR A 425 11.73 21.48 15.82
C THR A 425 12.49 22.81 15.75
N PHE A 426 13.82 22.77 15.64
CA PHE A 426 14.64 23.98 15.62
C PHE A 426 14.93 24.44 14.18
N THR A 427 15.26 23.50 13.30
CA THR A 427 15.65 23.75 11.90
C THR A 427 14.62 23.28 10.86
N HIS A 428 13.47 22.77 11.30
CA HIS A 428 12.40 22.28 10.43
C HIS A 428 12.79 21.10 9.48
N PRO A 429 13.52 20.07 9.96
CA PRO A 429 13.82 18.90 9.13
C PRO A 429 12.63 17.96 9.02
N ASN A 430 12.57 17.15 7.96
CA ASN A 430 11.66 16.01 7.90
C ASN A 430 12.11 14.97 8.93
N ILE A 431 11.29 14.71 9.95
CA ILE A 431 11.73 13.94 11.11
C ILE A 431 11.89 12.44 10.81
N SER A 432 11.20 11.95 9.79
CA SER A 432 11.32 10.59 9.28
C SER A 432 12.64 10.34 8.53
N SER A 433 13.39 11.40 8.21
CA SER A 433 14.66 11.34 7.46
C SER A 433 15.92 11.54 8.32
N ILE A 434 15.77 11.87 9.60
CA ILE A 434 16.88 12.19 10.50
C ILE A 434 17.11 11.12 11.56
N SER A 435 18.29 11.13 12.19
CA SER A 435 18.60 10.18 13.27
C SER A 435 17.85 10.51 14.58
N PRO A 436 17.59 9.53 15.45
CA PRO A 436 17.02 9.77 16.79
C PRO A 436 17.78 10.82 17.60
N LYS A 437 19.12 10.84 17.48
CA LYS A 437 19.95 11.83 18.17
C LYS A 437 19.76 13.24 17.62
N GLN A 438 19.58 13.37 16.30
CA GLN A 438 19.28 14.65 15.69
C GLN A 438 17.90 15.15 16.13
N LEU A 439 16.88 14.28 16.15
CA LEU A 439 15.55 14.63 16.65
C LEU A 439 15.60 15.12 18.10
N GLU A 440 16.32 14.43 18.98
CA GLU A 440 16.52 14.85 20.38
C GLU A 440 17.12 16.26 20.48
N LEU A 441 18.14 16.56 19.64
CA LEU A 441 18.78 17.87 19.59
C LEU A 441 17.84 18.96 19.07
N GLU A 442 17.08 18.68 18.02
CA GLU A 442 16.08 19.59 17.44
C GLU A 442 15.02 19.98 18.47
N LEU A 443 14.44 18.98 19.17
CA LEU A 443 13.42 19.19 20.19
C LEU A 443 13.99 19.96 21.40
N SER A 444 15.15 19.53 21.90
CA SER A 444 15.80 20.13 23.08
C SER A 444 16.25 21.57 22.84
N ALA A 445 16.76 21.88 21.64
CA ALA A 445 17.17 23.25 21.31
C ALA A 445 15.99 24.23 21.35
N THR A 446 14.85 23.84 20.77
CA THR A 446 13.63 24.64 20.83
C THR A 446 13.08 24.75 22.27
N GLN A 447 13.18 23.69 23.09
CA GLN A 447 12.79 23.77 24.51
C GLN A 447 13.65 24.74 25.31
N HIS A 448 14.97 24.75 25.10
CA HIS A 448 15.86 25.69 25.78
C HIS A 448 15.57 27.13 25.38
N LEU A 449 15.24 27.38 24.11
CA LEU A 449 14.78 28.69 23.64
C LEU A 449 13.48 29.12 24.33
N LEU A 450 12.45 28.26 24.35
CA LEU A 450 11.18 28.59 25.00
C LEU A 450 11.39 28.87 26.50
N ALA A 451 12.22 28.06 27.16
CA ALA A 451 12.56 28.28 28.57
C ALA A 451 13.29 29.61 28.80
N SER A 452 14.20 30.02 27.90
CA SER A 452 14.92 31.29 28.04
C SER A 452 14.05 32.50 27.74
N GLU A 453 13.21 32.44 26.71
CA GLU A 453 12.49 33.61 26.20
C GLU A 453 11.14 33.86 26.87
N VAL A 454 10.44 32.79 27.25
CA VAL A 454 9.09 32.86 27.84
C VAL A 454 8.99 32.16 29.20
N GLY A 455 10.09 31.62 29.73
CA GLY A 455 10.14 31.03 31.07
C GLY A 455 9.37 29.72 31.21
N ARG A 456 9.06 29.04 30.11
CA ARG A 456 8.24 27.81 30.09
C ARG A 456 8.76 26.84 29.04
N HIS A 457 8.61 25.55 29.33
CA HIS A 457 8.72 24.49 28.33
C HIS A 457 7.34 24.22 27.71
N SER A 458 7.32 23.75 26.46
CA SER A 458 6.09 23.25 25.85
C SER A 458 5.99 21.73 26.02
N LEU A 459 4.78 21.24 26.29
CA LEU A 459 4.47 19.81 26.18
C LEU A 459 4.00 19.45 24.77
N LEU A 460 3.64 20.43 23.94
CA LEU A 460 3.07 20.18 22.62
C LEU A 460 4.19 20.07 21.60
N PHE A 461 4.13 19.04 20.76
CA PHE A 461 5.00 18.88 19.61
C PHE A 461 4.16 18.59 18.37
N ARG A 462 4.45 19.28 17.27
CA ARG A 462 3.93 18.92 15.95
C ARG A 462 5.11 18.59 15.04
N PRO A 463 5.14 17.41 14.41
CA PRO A 463 6.10 17.09 13.37
C PRO A 463 6.07 18.10 12.21
N PRO A 464 7.23 18.59 11.74
CA PRO A 464 7.35 19.24 10.43
C PRO A 464 6.75 18.39 9.31
N TYR A 465 6.12 19.05 8.34
CA TYR A 465 5.43 18.43 7.20
C TYR A 465 4.20 17.58 7.57
N ALA A 466 3.07 17.82 6.91
CA ALA A 466 1.79 17.13 7.19
C ALA A 466 1.83 15.59 7.08
N VAL A 467 2.79 15.04 6.33
CA VAL A 467 2.94 13.58 6.17
C VAL A 467 3.35 12.89 7.47
N ASP A 468 4.03 13.60 8.38
CA ASP A 468 4.41 13.08 9.70
C ASP A 468 3.33 13.41 10.76
N ALA A 469 2.35 14.27 10.44
CA ALA A 469 1.22 14.60 11.30
C ALA A 469 0.10 13.54 11.21
N GLU A 470 0.01 12.80 10.11
CA GLU A 470 -0.79 11.58 9.98
C GLU A 470 0.12 10.42 9.56
N PRO A 471 0.91 9.84 10.49
CA PRO A 471 1.88 8.80 10.15
C PRO A 471 1.20 7.54 9.59
N GLU A 472 1.56 7.14 8.39
CA GLU A 472 1.06 5.91 7.74
C GLU A 472 2.08 4.77 7.83
N THR A 473 3.32 5.08 8.21
CA THR A 473 4.43 4.14 8.19
C THR A 473 5.19 4.13 9.51
N ILE A 474 5.85 3.00 9.81
CA ILE A 474 6.68 2.85 11.01
C ILE A 474 7.78 3.92 11.10
N ASP A 475 8.35 4.31 9.95
CA ASP A 475 9.39 5.35 9.89
C ASP A 475 8.87 6.71 10.38
N GLN A 476 7.56 6.97 10.23
CA GLN A 476 6.89 8.20 10.68
C GLN A 476 6.40 8.08 12.14
N VAL A 477 6.01 6.88 12.58
CA VAL A 477 5.61 6.64 13.98
C VAL A 477 6.79 6.65 14.93
N ARG A 478 7.96 6.14 14.53
CA ARG A 478 9.12 6.04 15.44
C ARG A 478 9.58 7.40 15.98
N PRO A 479 9.72 8.47 15.17
CA PRO A 479 9.97 9.82 15.68
C PRO A 479 8.91 10.32 16.67
N ILE A 480 7.64 10.00 16.43
CA ILE A 480 6.51 10.36 17.32
C ILE A 480 6.64 9.64 18.65
N GLU A 481 6.89 8.32 18.63
CA GLU A 481 7.16 7.53 19.83
C GLU A 481 8.32 8.10 20.64
N LEU A 482 9.43 8.46 19.99
CA LEU A 482 10.59 9.06 20.65
C LEU A 482 10.27 10.43 21.28
N ALA A 483 9.41 11.23 20.64
CA ALA A 483 8.93 12.48 21.21
C ALA A 483 8.01 12.22 22.42
N SER A 484 7.07 11.28 22.32
CA SER A 484 6.20 10.87 23.44
C SER A 484 7.00 10.35 24.63
N GLN A 485 8.06 9.56 24.41
CA GLN A 485 8.97 9.08 25.46
C GLN A 485 9.73 10.22 26.16
N GLN A 486 9.93 11.36 25.49
CA GLN A 486 10.49 12.58 26.08
C GLN A 486 9.44 13.44 26.81
N GLY A 487 8.17 13.00 26.85
CA GLY A 487 7.08 13.67 27.54
C GLY A 487 6.28 14.65 26.67
N TYR A 488 6.46 14.62 25.35
CA TYR A 488 5.64 15.44 24.45
C TYR A 488 4.28 14.80 24.16
N VAL A 489 3.27 15.65 24.10
CA VAL A 489 1.98 15.38 23.47
C VAL A 489 2.11 15.72 21.99
N VAL A 490 2.00 14.71 21.14
CA VAL A 490 2.14 14.89 19.69
C VAL A 490 0.81 15.30 19.10
N VAL A 491 0.81 16.38 18.31
CA VAL A 491 -0.39 16.99 17.75
C VAL A 491 -0.33 16.99 16.22
N GLY A 492 -1.24 16.27 15.60
CA GLY A 492 -1.48 16.22 14.16
C GLY A 492 -2.21 17.44 13.61
N MET A 493 -2.77 17.31 12.40
CA MET A 493 -3.58 18.32 11.73
C MET A 493 -4.71 17.66 10.93
N GLN A 494 -5.96 17.94 11.32
CA GLN A 494 -7.14 17.36 10.65
C GLN A 494 -7.53 18.11 9.37
N ILE A 495 -7.34 19.43 9.34
CA ILE A 495 -7.76 20.32 8.26
C ILE A 495 -6.61 21.24 7.91
N ASP A 496 -6.05 21.08 6.70
CA ASP A 496 -5.11 22.02 6.10
C ASP A 496 -5.88 22.93 5.12
N PRO A 497 -5.97 24.25 5.37
CA PRO A 497 -6.65 25.18 4.48
C PRO A 497 -5.85 25.51 3.20
N ASP A 498 -4.63 24.99 3.03
CA ASP A 498 -3.75 25.26 1.89
C ASP A 498 -3.43 26.75 1.70
N ASP A 499 -3.49 27.54 2.77
CA ASP A 499 -3.33 29.00 2.77
C ASP A 499 -1.94 29.45 2.28
N TRP A 500 -0.91 28.64 2.52
CA TRP A 500 0.44 28.82 2.00
C TRP A 500 0.54 28.75 0.46
N LYS A 501 -0.40 28.12 -0.24
CA LYS A 501 -0.40 28.04 -1.72
C LYS A 501 -0.80 29.35 -2.39
N ARG A 502 -1.50 30.23 -1.67
CA ARG A 502 -1.96 31.55 -2.16
C ARG A 502 -1.82 32.59 -1.05
N PRO A 503 -0.58 33.02 -0.72
CA PRO A 503 -0.40 34.09 0.23
C PRO A 503 -1.06 35.36 -0.32
N GLY A 504 -2.01 35.89 0.44
CA GLY A 504 -2.90 37.00 0.05
C GLY A 504 -2.22 38.32 -0.26
#